data_AF-A0AAW5UJY7-F1
#
_entry.id   AF-A0AAW5UJY7-F1
#
_cell.length_a   1.000
_cell.length_b   1.000
_cell.length_c   1.000
_cell.angle_alpha   90.00
_cell.angle_beta   90.00
_cell.angle_gamma   90.00
#
_symmetry.space_group_name_H-M   'P 1'
#
loop_
_entity.id
_entity.type
_entity.pdbx_description
1 polymer ?
#
loop_
_entity_poly.entity_id
_entity_poly.type
_entity_poly.pdbx_seq_one_letter_code
_entity_poly.pdbx_strand_id
1 'polypeptide(L)' 'MKLQVYFLYRTDEHLSTDSKELLFIGNLPNCIKAARKFNATDTQINELGYQKQSQLNNVGYEFMLEQHTLNEYIVEP' A
#
# COMPACT_ATOMS: atom_id res chain seq x y z
N MET A 1 -9.89 1.54 -21.06
CA MET A 1 -9.59 2.55 -20.02
C MET A 1 -8.45 2.02 -19.16
N LYS A 2 -7.45 2.84 -18.77
CA LYS A 2 -6.38 2.36 -17.87
C LYS A 2 -6.87 2.52 -16.43
N LEU A 3 -7.10 1.41 -15.73
CA LEU A 3 -7.55 1.45 -14.33
C LEU A 3 -6.32 1.49 -13.41
N GLN A 4 -6.20 2.57 -12.63
CA GLN A 4 -5.20 2.62 -11.57
C GLN A 4 -5.72 1.89 -10.33
N VAL A 5 -4.92 0.96 -9.83
CA VAL A 5 -5.18 0.23 -8.60
C VAL A 5 -3.96 0.33 -7.71
N TYR A 6 -4.19 0.37 -6.40
CA TYR A 6 -3.17 0.50 -5.39
C TYR A 6 -3.16 -0.76 -4.53
N PHE A 7 -1.97 -1.27 -4.29
CA PHE A 7 -1.74 -2.43 -3.44
C PHE A 7 -1.15 -1.92 -2.13
N LEU A 8 -1.87 -2.16 -1.04
CA LEU A 8 -1.43 -1.83 0.30
C LEU A 8 -0.72 -3.04 0.90
N TYR A 9 0.53 -2.87 1.27
CA TYR A 9 1.32 -3.87 1.96
C TYR A 9 1.65 -3.42 3.37
N ARG A 10 1.86 -4.41 4.24
CA ARG A 10 2.62 -4.27 5.47
C ARG A 10 3.97 -4.96 5.27
N THR A 11 5.03 -4.31 5.70
CA THR A 11 6.40 -4.86 5.65
C THR A 11 7.00 -4.78 7.03
N ASP A 12 7.81 -5.77 7.38
CA ASP A 12 8.66 -5.63 8.56
C ASP A 12 9.72 -4.53 8.33
N GLU A 13 10.23 -3.96 9.43
CA GLU A 13 11.31 -2.96 9.42
C GLU A 13 12.62 -3.50 8.80
N HIS A 14 12.70 -4.81 8.54
CA HIS A 14 13.92 -5.49 8.13
C HIS A 14 14.12 -5.56 6.62
N LEU A 15 13.66 -4.54 5.86
CA LEU A 15 14.08 -4.20 4.48
C LEU A 15 14.10 -5.34 3.44
N SER A 16 13.66 -6.54 3.79
CA SER A 16 13.66 -7.68 2.90
C SER A 16 12.37 -7.58 2.11
N THR A 17 12.51 -7.41 0.80
CA THR A 17 11.39 -7.49 -0.15
C THR A 17 10.57 -8.78 -0.01
N ASP A 18 11.11 -9.77 0.69
CA ASP A 18 10.52 -11.07 0.95
C ASP A 18 9.46 -11.02 2.08
N SER A 19 9.40 -9.95 2.87
CA SER A 19 8.48 -9.78 4.00
C SER A 19 7.25 -8.92 3.70
N LYS A 20 6.91 -8.69 2.42
CA LYS A 20 5.71 -7.91 2.06
C LYS A 20 4.44 -8.75 2.22
N GLU A 21 3.62 -8.40 3.21
CA GLU A 21 2.28 -8.94 3.37
C GLU A 21 1.26 -8.03 2.66
N LEU A 22 0.58 -8.56 1.65
CA LEU A 22 -0.50 -7.83 0.97
C LEU A 22 -1.74 -7.76 1.87
N LEU A 23 -2.15 -6.56 2.23
CA LEU A 23 -3.31 -6.33 3.10
C LEU A 23 -4.57 -5.96 2.33
N PHE A 24 -4.45 -5.20 1.25
CA PHE A 24 -5.61 -4.67 0.52
C PHE A 24 -5.27 -4.26 -0.92
N ILE A 25 -6.23 -4.40 -1.84
CA ILE A 25 -6.16 -3.92 -3.22
C ILE A 25 -7.37 -3.02 -3.48
N GLY A 26 -7.14 -1.80 -4.00
CA GLY A 26 -8.24 -0.92 -4.37
C GLY A 26 -7.80 0.47 -4.82
N ASN A 27 -8.70 1.44 -4.72
CA ASN A 27 -8.33 2.85 -4.94
C ASN A 27 -7.63 3.44 -3.70
N LEU A 28 -6.89 4.54 -3.90
CA LEU A 28 -6.13 5.19 -2.84
C LEU A 28 -6.97 5.51 -1.57
N PRO A 29 -8.18 6.11 -1.66
CA PRO A 29 -9.01 6.35 -0.48
C PRO A 29 -9.36 5.08 0.31
N ASN A 30 -9.62 3.96 -0.39
CA ASN A 30 -9.93 2.69 0.26
C ASN A 30 -8.68 2.06 0.89
N CYS A 31 -7.51 2.20 0.27
CA CYS A 31 -6.25 1.76 0.87
C CYS A 31 -5.94 2.54 2.16
N ILE A 32 -6.16 3.86 2.20
CA ILE A 32 -6.00 4.66 3.42
C ILE A 32 -6.95 4.19 4.53
N LYS A 33 -8.21 3.89 4.18
CA LYS A 33 -9.18 3.32 5.14
C LYS A 33 -8.73 1.94 5.64
N ALA A 34 -8.19 1.10 4.76
CA ALA A 34 -7.65 -0.21 5.12
C ALA A 34 -6.46 -0.08 6.07
N ALA A 35 -5.49 0.78 5.77
CA ALA A 35 -4.32 1.04 6.63
C ALA A 35 -4.74 1.44 8.05
N ARG A 36 -5.73 2.33 8.20
CA ARG A 36 -6.29 2.68 9.53
C ARG A 36 -6.88 1.48 10.27
N LYS A 37 -7.57 0.57 9.57
CA LYS A 37 -8.10 -0.67 10.16
C LYS A 37 -6.98 -1.61 10.63
N PHE A 38 -5.81 -1.53 10.02
CA PHE A 38 -4.60 -2.26 10.41
C PHE A 38 -3.74 -1.48 11.41
N ASN A 39 -4.30 -0.48 12.10
CA ASN A 39 -3.64 0.33 13.13
C ASN A 39 -2.47 1.19 12.61
N ALA A 40 -2.51 1.61 11.35
CA ALA A 40 -1.60 2.65 10.87
C ALA A 40 -1.76 3.93 11.68
N THR A 41 -0.63 4.49 12.13
CA THR A 41 -0.57 5.79 12.80
C THR A 41 -0.87 6.92 11.80
N ASP A 42 -1.26 8.09 12.29
CA ASP A 42 -1.50 9.25 11.42
C ASP A 42 -0.25 9.66 10.64
N THR A 43 0.95 9.49 11.22
CA THR A 43 2.24 9.68 10.54
C THR A 43 2.37 8.76 9.34
N GLN A 44 2.15 7.45 9.53
CA GLN A 44 2.20 6.45 8.45
C GLN A 44 1.15 6.74 7.37
N ILE A 45 -0.07 7.14 7.74
CA ILE A 45 -1.10 7.52 6.77
C ILE A 45 -0.68 8.73 5.94
N ASN A 46 -0.06 9.74 6.56
CA ASN A 46 0.44 10.91 5.85
C ASN A 46 1.57 10.52 4.89
N GLU A 47 2.49 9.65 5.31
CA GLU A 47 3.60 9.13 4.50
C GLU A 47 3.11 8.37 3.26
N LEU A 48 2.06 7.54 3.41
CA LEU A 48 1.39 6.86 2.32
C LEU A 48 0.81 7.83 1.26
N GLY A 49 0.34 9.00 1.69
CA GLY A 49 -0.22 10.02 0.80
C GLY A 49 0.83 10.75 -0.07
N TYR A 50 2.10 10.74 0.35
CA TYR A 50 3.20 11.42 -0.34
C TYR A 50 4.13 10.50 -1.12
N GLN A 51 3.85 9.18 -1.17
CA GLN A 51 4.77 8.15 -1.68
C GLN A 51 6.17 8.24 -1.05
N LYS A 52 6.29 8.84 0.13
CA LYS A 52 7.54 8.91 0.88
C LYS A 52 7.55 7.73 1.83
N GLN A 53 8.30 6.69 1.49
CA GLN A 53 8.74 5.70 2.46
C GLN A 53 9.68 6.43 3.43
N SER A 54 9.18 6.76 4.61
CA SER A 54 10.00 7.32 5.68
C SER A 54 10.73 6.19 6.37
N GLN A 55 11.98 6.44 6.74
CA GLN A 55 12.79 5.48 7.49
C GLN A 55 12.21 5.26 8.88
N LEU A 56 11.83 4.01 9.17
CA LEU A 56 11.77 3.38 10.48
C LEU A 56 10.91 4.14 11.51
N ASN A 57 9.61 3.86 11.48
CA ASN A 57 8.72 4.18 12.59
C ASN A 57 8.84 3.10 13.67
N ASN A 58 9.11 3.48 14.94
CA ASN A 58 9.37 2.64 16.14
C ASN A 58 8.32 1.54 16.52
N VAL A 59 7.67 0.88 15.56
CA VAL A 59 6.49 0.02 15.75
C VAL A 59 6.70 -1.41 15.23
N GLY A 60 7.85 -1.71 14.64
CA GLY A 60 8.22 -3.03 14.12
C GLY A 60 7.73 -3.32 12.70
N TYR A 61 6.96 -2.43 12.09
CA TYR A 61 6.45 -2.58 10.72
C TYR A 61 6.06 -1.24 10.08
N GLU A 62 6.06 -1.22 8.74
CA GLU A 62 5.66 -0.08 7.90
C GLU A 62 4.56 -0.46 6.92
N PHE A 63 3.84 0.56 6.45
CA PHE A 63 2.87 0.42 5.35
C PHE A 63 3.47 0.95 4.06
N MET A 64 3.22 0.23 2.97
CA MET A 64 3.68 0.60 1.64
C MET A 64 2.53 0.56 0.65
N LEU A 65 2.49 1.53 -0.26
CA LEU A 65 1.59 1.53 -1.40
C LEU A 65 2.35 1.33 -2.69
N GLU A 66 1.96 0.32 -3.47
CA GLU A 66 2.42 0.17 -4.85
C GLU A 66 1.28 0.51 -5.80
N GLN A 67 1.54 1.39 -6.76
CA GLN A 67 0.59 1.76 -7.79
C GLN A 67 0.76 0.83 -9.00
N HIS A 68 -0.33 0.17 -9.39
CA HIS A 68 -0.39 -0.64 -10.59
C HIS A 68 -1.39 -0.05 -11.58
N THR A 69 -1.03 -0.13 -12.86
CA THR A 69 -1.96 0.20 -13.95
C THR A 69 -2.45 -1.10 -14.55
N LEU A 70 -3.71 -1.42 -14.34
CA LEU A 70 -4.36 -2.53 -15.01
C LEU A 70 -4.68 -2.08 -16.43
N ASN A 71 -4.06 -2.75 -17.40
CA ASN A 71 -4.55 -2.72 -18.76
C ASN A 71 -5.79 -3.61 -18.78
N GLU A 72 -6.92 -3.08 -19.24
CA GLU A 72 -8.06 -3.92 -19.61
C GLU A 72 -7.58 -4.87 -20.71
N TYR A 73 -7.27 -6.12 -20.35
CA TYR A 73 -7.32 -7.19 -21.34
C TYR A 73 -8.80 -7.34 -21.68
N ILE A 74 -9.19 -6.80 -22.83
CA ILE A 74 -10.44 -7.19 -23.46
C ILE A 74 -10.24 -8.66 -23.81
N VAL A 75 -10.76 -9.55 -22.96
CA VAL A 75 -10.98 -10.93 -23.35
C VAL A 75 -12.17 -10.86 -24.28
N GLU A 76 -11.90 -10.78 -25.59
CA GLU A 76 -12.97 -10.95 -26.59
C GLU A 76 -13.57 -12.35 -26.40
N PRO A 77 -14.90 -12.47 -26.32
CA PRO A 77 -15.59 -13.74 -26.13
C PRO A 77 -15.45 -14.70 -27.31
#